data_AF-A0A7S9C6P1-F1
#
_entry.id   AF-A0A7S9C6P1-F1
#
_cell.length_a   1.000
_cell.length_b   1.000
_cell.length_c   1.000
_cell.angle_alpha   90.00
_cell.angle_beta   90.00
_cell.angle_gamma   90.00
#
_symmetry.space_group_name_H-M   'P 1'
#
loop_
_entity.id
_entity.type
_entity.pdbx_description
1 polymer ?
#
loop_
_entity_poly.entity_id
_entity_poly.type
_entity_poly.pdbx_seq_one_letter_code
_entity_poly.pdbx_strand_id
1 'polypeptide(L)'
;MRQTTVITGLLLSLLASSGWAQETGSREREALRRAQNALRDAQRQQGALQAEKEALERERAQLATAAEAAAAKQRGSAGRLAASEQELGALRGELAALRQRLQQAEQAAQTREQGLQQELLEQRRQLAERGQTVQALSQLLERSTSALVDSEAKNRRLHAIGEDLVQRYLSRSPTDVATLDDPILGLTAIRFENVAEELRAQMAQHRVVR
;
A
#
# COMPACT_ATOMS: atom_id res chain seq x y z
N MET A 1 -8.14 -97.41 -23.34
CA MET A 1 -8.56 -98.30 -22.24
C MET A 1 -10.09 -98.33 -22.28
N ARG A 2 -10.79 -99.11 -23.12
CA ARG A 2 -10.86 -100.58 -23.25
C ARG A 2 -10.96 -101.27 -21.90
N GLN A 3 -12.20 -101.53 -21.48
CA GLN A 3 -12.52 -102.69 -20.65
C GLN A 3 -13.69 -103.42 -21.31
N THR A 4 -13.42 -104.67 -21.61
CA THR A 4 -14.27 -105.69 -22.22
C THR A 4 -14.47 -106.80 -21.17
N THR A 5 -15.63 -107.46 -21.23
CA THR A 5 -15.94 -108.87 -20.84
C THR A 5 -16.02 -109.14 -19.32
N VAL A 6 -16.88 -110.00 -18.74
CA VAL A 6 -17.61 -111.25 -19.10
C VAL A 6 -18.84 -111.29 -18.14
N ILE A 7 -20.02 -111.86 -18.43
CA ILE A 7 -20.40 -113.26 -18.10
C ILE A 7 -21.76 -113.59 -18.75
N THR A 8 -21.70 -114.63 -19.57
CA THR A 8 -22.78 -115.48 -20.08
C THR A 8 -23.23 -116.48 -19.01
N GLY A 9 -24.54 -116.71 -18.86
CA GLY A 9 -25.04 -117.82 -18.04
C GLY A 9 -26.57 -117.98 -18.00
N LEU A 10 -27.02 -119.04 -18.67
CA LEU A 10 -28.24 -119.83 -18.44
C LEU A 10 -29.55 -119.47 -19.18
N LEU A 11 -29.84 -120.33 -20.16
CA LEU A 11 -31.11 -120.55 -20.84
C LEU A 11 -32.14 -121.29 -19.96
N LEU A 12 -33.41 -121.03 -20.32
CA LEU A 12 -34.58 -121.92 -20.33
C LEU A 12 -35.29 -122.28 -19.02
N SER A 13 -36.45 -121.64 -18.83
CA SER A 13 -37.71 -122.35 -18.54
C SER A 13 -38.89 -121.57 -19.13
N LEU A 14 -39.36 -122.04 -20.29
CA LEU A 14 -40.65 -121.72 -20.86
C LEU A 14 -41.75 -122.36 -19.99
N LEU A 15 -42.79 -121.61 -19.63
CA LEU A 15 -44.18 -121.85 -20.05
C LEU A 15 -45.17 -120.99 -19.26
N ALA A 16 -46.18 -120.51 -20.00
CA ALA A 16 -47.47 -119.98 -19.53
C ALA A 16 -47.46 -118.58 -18.91
N SER A 17 -47.73 -117.56 -19.75
CA SER A 17 -48.66 -116.45 -19.45
C SER A 17 -48.92 -115.62 -20.71
N SER A 18 -49.63 -116.20 -21.68
CA SER A 18 -50.25 -115.48 -22.80
C SER A 18 -51.45 -114.66 -22.28
N GLY A 19 -51.16 -113.50 -21.69
CA GLY A 19 -52.18 -112.54 -21.21
C GLY A 19 -51.68 -111.08 -21.06
N TRP A 20 -50.40 -110.81 -21.27
CA TRP A 20 -49.77 -109.51 -20.98
C TRP A 20 -49.14 -108.85 -22.21
N ALA A 21 -49.69 -109.08 -23.41
CA ALA A 21 -49.15 -108.50 -24.65
C ALA A 21 -49.77 -107.14 -25.04
N GLN A 22 -50.77 -106.65 -24.30
CA GLN A 22 -51.50 -105.42 -24.64
C GLN A 22 -51.26 -104.24 -23.68
N GLU A 23 -50.79 -104.48 -22.45
CA GLU A 23 -50.46 -103.43 -21.47
C GLU A 23 -49.04 -102.85 -21.63
N THR A 24 -48.07 -103.64 -22.09
CA THR A 24 -46.67 -103.23 -22.29
C THR A 24 -46.54 -102.12 -23.33
N GLY A 25 -47.25 -102.23 -24.45
CA GLY A 25 -47.31 -101.18 -25.47
C GLY A 25 -48.00 -99.88 -25.02
N SER A 26 -48.86 -99.93 -24.00
CA SER A 26 -49.51 -98.72 -23.44
C SER A 26 -48.61 -97.97 -22.46
N ARG A 27 -47.91 -98.70 -21.57
CA ARG A 27 -46.96 -98.15 -20.60
C ARG A 27 -45.73 -97.55 -21.27
N GLU A 28 -45.24 -98.18 -22.34
CA GLU A 28 -44.14 -97.64 -23.13
C GLU A 28 -44.54 -96.35 -23.85
N ARG A 29 -45.76 -96.27 -24.41
CA ARG A 29 -46.28 -95.04 -25.02
C ARG A 29 -46.48 -93.91 -24.01
N GLU A 30 -46.95 -94.22 -22.80
CA GLU A 30 -47.04 -93.24 -21.70
C GLU A 30 -45.67 -92.79 -21.19
N ALA A 31 -44.69 -93.69 -21.11
CA ALA A 31 -43.31 -93.34 -20.79
C ALA A 31 -42.70 -92.44 -21.87
N LEU A 32 -42.96 -92.71 -23.15
CA LEU A 32 -42.49 -91.91 -24.29
C LEU A 32 -43.15 -90.52 -24.31
N ARG A 33 -44.45 -90.41 -24.00
CA ARG A 33 -45.13 -89.11 -23.84
C ARG A 33 -44.55 -88.30 -22.67
N ARG A 34 -44.28 -88.93 -21.53
CA ARG A 34 -43.63 -88.28 -20.39
C ARG A 34 -42.21 -87.80 -20.73
N ALA A 35 -41.44 -88.63 -21.44
CA ALA A 35 -40.10 -88.26 -21.90
C ALA A 35 -40.14 -87.11 -22.93
N GLN A 36 -41.09 -87.11 -23.86
CA GLN A 36 -41.28 -86.02 -24.82
C GLN A 36 -41.72 -84.72 -24.15
N ASN A 37 -42.60 -84.79 -23.14
CA ASN A 37 -43.01 -83.62 -22.36
C ASN A 37 -41.84 -83.08 -21.54
N ALA A 38 -41.10 -83.94 -20.84
CA ALA A 38 -39.90 -83.55 -20.10
C ALA A 38 -38.83 -82.92 -21.00
N LEU A 39 -38.64 -83.44 -22.22
CA LEU A 39 -37.73 -82.85 -23.21
C LEU A 39 -38.20 -81.46 -23.65
N ARG A 40 -39.51 -81.28 -23.92
CA ARG A 40 -40.07 -79.97 -24.27
C ARG A 40 -39.95 -78.96 -23.13
N ASP A 41 -40.16 -79.39 -21.89
CA ASP A 41 -40.03 -78.53 -20.72
C ASP A 41 -38.56 -78.17 -20.45
N ALA A 42 -37.63 -79.11 -20.62
CA ALA A 42 -36.19 -78.83 -20.56
C ALA A 42 -35.75 -77.87 -21.67
N GLN A 43 -36.26 -78.00 -22.90
CA GLN A 43 -36.01 -77.07 -24.00
C GLN A 43 -36.55 -75.66 -23.69
N ARG A 44 -37.74 -75.55 -23.09
CA ARG A 44 -38.30 -74.26 -22.64
C ARG A 44 -37.47 -73.63 -21.53
N GLN A 45 -37.05 -74.41 -20.54
CA GLN A 45 -36.18 -73.94 -19.47
C GLN A 45 -34.83 -73.49 -20.01
N GLN A 46 -34.23 -74.23 -20.94
CA GLN A 46 -32.99 -73.84 -21.59
C GLN A 46 -33.16 -72.53 -22.36
N GLY A 47 -34.27 -72.36 -23.10
CA GLY A 47 -34.59 -71.11 -23.79
C GLY A 47 -34.78 -69.93 -22.82
N ALA A 48 -35.46 -70.14 -21.70
CA ALA A 48 -35.65 -69.12 -20.66
C ALA A 48 -34.32 -68.72 -20.00
N LEU A 49 -33.49 -69.71 -19.63
CA LEU A 49 -32.17 -69.46 -19.03
C LEU A 49 -31.22 -68.78 -20.03
N GLN A 50 -31.30 -69.08 -21.32
CA GLN A 50 -30.52 -68.41 -22.35
C GLN A 50 -30.94 -66.94 -22.48
N ALA A 51 -32.26 -66.66 -22.48
CA ALA A 51 -32.79 -65.30 -22.52
C ALA A 51 -32.43 -64.49 -21.26
N GLU A 52 -32.50 -65.09 -20.07
CA GLU A 52 -32.08 -64.45 -18.82
C GLU A 52 -30.58 -64.16 -18.81
N LYS A 53 -29.73 -65.07 -19.29
CA LYS A 53 -28.30 -64.81 -19.43
C LYS A 53 -28.01 -63.63 -20.36
N GLU A 54 -28.66 -63.58 -21.52
CA GLU A 54 -28.51 -62.45 -22.44
C GLU A 54 -29.00 -61.14 -21.81
N ALA A 55 -30.10 -61.16 -21.04
CA ALA A 55 -30.59 -59.98 -20.34
C ALA A 55 -29.61 -59.51 -19.26
N LEU A 56 -29.08 -60.42 -18.44
CA LEU A 56 -28.09 -60.13 -17.40
C LEU A 56 -26.76 -59.66 -17.98
N GLU A 57 -26.32 -60.20 -19.13
CA GLU A 57 -25.12 -59.73 -19.82
C GLU A 57 -25.29 -58.29 -20.35
N ARG A 58 -26.47 -57.97 -20.91
CA ARG A 58 -26.81 -56.60 -21.33
C ARG A 58 -26.84 -55.64 -20.14
N GLU A 59 -27.46 -56.04 -19.03
CA GLU A 59 -27.54 -55.22 -17.82
C GLU A 59 -26.14 -55.02 -17.21
N ARG A 60 -25.31 -56.07 -17.15
CA ARG A 60 -23.93 -55.96 -16.70
C ARG A 60 -23.12 -55.01 -17.57
N ALA A 61 -23.27 -55.07 -18.89
CA ALA A 61 -22.60 -54.14 -19.81
C ALA A 61 -23.07 -52.69 -19.58
N GLN A 62 -24.38 -52.47 -19.39
CA GLN A 62 -24.92 -51.15 -19.07
C GLN A 62 -24.39 -50.61 -17.73
N LEU A 63 -24.37 -51.44 -16.69
CA LEU A 63 -23.83 -51.05 -15.38
C LEU A 63 -22.32 -50.76 -15.45
N ALA A 64 -21.55 -51.54 -16.22
CA ALA A 64 -20.13 -51.30 -16.42
C ALA A 64 -19.88 -49.95 -17.09
N THR A 65 -20.59 -49.65 -18.18
CA THR A 65 -20.48 -48.35 -18.86
C THR A 65 -20.92 -47.17 -17.98
N ALA A 66 -21.99 -47.34 -17.19
CA ALA A 66 -22.44 -46.33 -16.24
C ALA A 66 -21.41 -46.09 -15.12
N ALA A 67 -20.78 -47.15 -14.59
CA ALA A 67 -19.74 -47.05 -13.58
C ALA A 67 -18.49 -46.34 -14.11
N GLU A 68 -18.05 -46.66 -15.34
CA GLU A 68 -16.94 -45.97 -15.99
C GLU A 68 -17.24 -44.49 -16.22
N ALA A 69 -18.44 -44.16 -16.69
CA ALA A 69 -18.87 -42.77 -16.88
C ALA A 69 -18.93 -42.00 -15.54
N ALA A 70 -19.43 -42.63 -14.48
CA ALA A 70 -19.45 -42.05 -13.13
C ALA A 70 -18.01 -41.82 -12.60
N ALA A 71 -17.12 -42.79 -12.76
CA ALA A 71 -15.73 -42.67 -12.35
C ALA A 71 -14.97 -41.59 -13.14
N ALA A 72 -15.26 -41.44 -14.44
CA ALA A 72 -14.71 -40.35 -15.25
C ALA A 72 -15.21 -38.98 -14.79
N LYS A 73 -16.51 -38.85 -14.50
CA LYS A 73 -17.09 -37.61 -13.95
C LYS A 73 -16.48 -37.26 -12.60
N GLN A 74 -16.34 -38.25 -11.71
CA GLN A 74 -15.80 -38.03 -10.38
C GLN A 74 -14.34 -37.54 -10.43
N ARG A 75 -13.50 -38.18 -11.26
CA ARG A 75 -12.12 -37.71 -11.53
C ARG A 75 -12.09 -36.30 -12.11
N GLY A 76 -12.97 -36.00 -13.07
CA GLY A 76 -13.09 -34.66 -13.64
C GLY A 76 -13.53 -33.59 -12.63
N SER A 77 -14.42 -33.94 -11.69
CA SER A 77 -14.84 -33.03 -10.62
C SER A 77 -13.75 -32.82 -9.57
N ALA A 78 -13.03 -33.88 -9.18
CA ALA A 78 -11.92 -33.79 -8.24
C ALA A 78 -10.77 -32.94 -8.81
N GLY A 79 -10.46 -33.09 -10.11
CA GLY A 79 -9.47 -32.24 -10.78
C GLY A 79 -9.86 -30.76 -10.80
N ARG A 80 -11.15 -30.45 -11.05
CA ARG A 80 -11.65 -29.07 -10.98
C ARG A 80 -11.60 -28.49 -9.58
N LEU A 81 -11.93 -29.28 -8.55
CA LEU A 81 -11.85 -28.84 -7.17
C LEU A 81 -10.39 -28.51 -6.79
N ALA A 82 -9.45 -29.40 -7.11
CA ALA A 82 -8.04 -29.17 -6.84
C ALA A 82 -7.49 -27.92 -7.57
N ALA A 83 -7.88 -27.69 -8.82
CA ALA A 83 -7.51 -26.49 -9.56
C ALA A 83 -8.08 -25.22 -8.90
N SER A 84 -9.35 -25.24 -8.49
CA SER A 84 -9.98 -24.12 -7.78
C SER A 84 -9.33 -23.83 -6.43
N GLU A 85 -8.94 -24.87 -5.68
CA GLU A 85 -8.22 -24.70 -4.41
C GLU A 85 -6.83 -24.07 -4.61
N GLN A 86 -6.12 -24.45 -5.69
CA GLN A 86 -4.86 -23.82 -6.06
C GLN A 86 -5.04 -22.35 -6.44
N GLU A 87 -6.05 -22.02 -7.25
CA GLU A 87 -6.36 -20.63 -7.62
C GLU A 87 -6.73 -19.80 -6.39
N LEU A 88 -7.55 -20.34 -5.47
CA LEU A 88 -7.88 -19.67 -4.22
C LEU A 88 -6.64 -19.45 -3.34
N GLY A 89 -5.72 -20.41 -3.31
CA GLY A 89 -4.43 -20.28 -2.64
C GLY A 89 -3.59 -19.13 -3.22
N ALA A 90 -3.48 -19.08 -4.55
CA ALA A 90 -2.76 -18.02 -5.26
C ALA A 90 -3.37 -16.64 -4.98
N LEU A 91 -4.70 -16.51 -5.15
CA LEU A 91 -5.42 -15.26 -4.89
C LEU A 91 -5.27 -14.79 -3.44
N ARG A 92 -5.29 -15.70 -2.46
CA ARG A 92 -5.03 -15.35 -1.06
C ARG A 92 -3.61 -14.84 -0.85
N GLY A 93 -2.62 -15.45 -1.52
CA GLY A 93 -1.23 -15.00 -1.51
C GLY A 93 -1.08 -13.60 -2.10
N GLU A 94 -1.70 -13.34 -3.25
CA GLU A 94 -1.70 -12.02 -3.90
C GLU A 94 -2.37 -10.97 -3.02
N LEU A 95 -3.51 -11.30 -2.41
CA LEU A 95 -4.24 -10.40 -1.51
C LEU A 95 -3.40 -10.06 -0.27
N ALA A 96 -2.72 -11.04 0.32
CA ALA A 96 -1.79 -10.81 1.42
C ALA A 96 -0.62 -9.90 1.02
N ALA A 97 -0.01 -10.14 -0.15
CA ALA A 97 1.06 -9.30 -0.68
C ALA A 97 0.61 -7.86 -0.97
N LEU A 98 -0.59 -7.69 -1.54
CA LEU A 98 -1.18 -6.37 -1.79
C LEU A 98 -1.47 -5.62 -0.49
N ARG A 99 -2.01 -6.30 0.53
CA ARG A 99 -2.22 -5.70 1.86
C ARG A 99 -0.91 -5.24 2.48
N GLN A 100 0.15 -6.05 2.38
CA GLN A 100 1.45 -5.68 2.90
C GLN A 100 2.05 -4.47 2.17
N ARG A 101 1.94 -4.42 0.84
CA ARG A 101 2.38 -3.27 0.03
C ARG A 101 1.60 -2.00 0.38
N LEU A 102 0.30 -2.13 0.60
CA LEU A 102 -0.56 -1.01 0.97
C LEU A 102 -0.17 -0.47 2.35
N GLN A 103 0.03 -1.33 3.35
CA GLN A 103 0.51 -0.92 4.67
C GLN A 103 1.88 -0.24 4.62
N GLN A 104 2.81 -0.76 3.81
CA GLN A 104 4.13 -0.14 3.63
C GLN A 104 4.02 1.23 2.96
N ALA A 105 3.16 1.36 1.95
CA ALA A 105 2.91 2.62 1.26
C ALA A 105 2.29 3.67 2.21
N GLU A 106 1.32 3.27 3.03
CA GLU A 106 0.71 4.14 4.05
C GLU A 106 1.73 4.61 5.08
N GLN A 107 2.56 3.71 5.61
CA GLN A 107 3.63 4.08 6.56
C GLN A 107 4.66 5.02 5.94
N ALA A 108 5.05 4.77 4.69
CA ALA A 108 5.96 5.64 3.96
C ALA A 108 5.34 7.04 3.71
N ALA A 109 4.05 7.08 3.37
CA ALA A 109 3.32 8.34 3.20
C ALA A 109 3.24 9.12 4.51
N GLN A 110 2.86 8.48 5.62
CA GLN A 110 2.81 9.11 6.94
C GLN A 110 4.17 9.65 7.38
N THR A 111 5.24 8.89 7.15
CA THR A 111 6.61 9.32 7.49
C THR A 111 7.03 10.54 6.67
N ARG A 112 6.70 10.55 5.37
CA ARG A 112 6.97 11.71 4.50
C ARG A 112 6.16 12.93 4.91
N GLU A 113 4.88 12.77 5.22
CA GLU A 113 4.04 13.88 5.69
C GLU A 113 4.56 14.47 7.00
N GLN A 114 4.97 13.63 7.95
CA GLN A 114 5.59 14.09 9.20
C GLN A 114 6.90 14.84 8.94
N GLY A 115 7.75 14.32 8.04
CA GLY A 115 8.99 15.01 7.64
C GLY A 115 8.72 16.38 7.02
N LEU A 116 7.79 16.47 6.06
CA LEU A 116 7.40 17.73 5.43
C LEU A 116 6.79 18.73 6.42
N GLN A 117 6.02 18.25 7.40
CA GLN A 117 5.48 19.12 8.46
C GLN A 117 6.60 19.68 9.34
N GLN A 118 7.60 18.88 9.68
CA GLN A 118 8.77 19.33 10.45
C GLN A 118 9.58 20.36 9.65
N GLU A 119 9.89 20.08 8.39
CA GLU A 119 10.60 21.03 7.50
C GLU A 119 9.85 22.35 7.37
N LEU A 120 8.53 22.30 7.21
CA LEU A 120 7.70 23.50 7.11
C LEU A 120 7.70 24.31 8.41
N LEU A 121 7.69 23.65 9.57
CA LEU A 121 7.82 24.33 10.86
C LEU A 121 9.20 24.98 11.03
N GLU A 122 10.26 24.30 10.63
CA GLU A 122 11.63 24.84 10.65
C GLU A 122 11.77 26.05 9.73
N GLN A 123 11.26 25.96 8.49
CA GLN A 123 11.27 27.07 7.55
C GLN A 123 10.48 28.27 8.08
N ARG A 124 9.33 28.05 8.72
CA ARG A 124 8.55 29.12 9.37
C ARG A 124 9.33 29.79 10.49
N ARG A 125 10.04 29.03 11.31
CA ARG A 125 10.91 29.57 12.37
C ARG A 125 12.04 30.41 11.78
N GLN A 126 12.75 29.89 10.78
CA GLN A 126 13.83 30.61 10.10
C GLN A 126 13.34 31.91 9.45
N LEU A 127 12.16 31.88 8.83
CA LEU A 127 11.55 33.10 8.25
C LEU A 127 11.20 34.13 9.34
N ALA A 128 10.67 33.69 10.47
CA ALA A 128 10.37 34.58 11.59
C ALA A 128 11.64 35.22 12.18
N GLU A 129 12.71 34.43 12.39
CA GLU A 129 14.01 34.91 12.87
C GLU A 129 14.65 35.91 11.90
N ARG A 130 14.61 35.61 10.59
CA ARG A 130 15.07 36.54 9.55
C ARG A 130 14.25 37.82 9.55
N GLY A 131 12.93 37.74 9.69
CA GLY A 131 12.05 38.90 9.79
C GLY A 131 12.40 39.80 10.97
N GLN A 132 12.64 39.22 12.15
CA GLN A 132 13.07 39.95 13.34
C GLN A 132 14.44 40.60 13.15
N THR A 133 15.38 39.88 12.54
CA THR A 133 16.73 40.38 12.25
C THR A 133 16.69 41.57 11.29
N VAL A 134 15.92 41.45 10.21
CA VAL A 134 15.73 42.54 9.24
C VAL A 134 15.11 43.76 9.93
N GLN A 135 14.06 43.57 10.74
CA GLN A 135 13.43 44.67 11.46
C GLN A 135 14.40 45.36 12.43
N ALA A 136 15.20 44.61 13.17
CA ALA A 136 16.21 45.15 14.08
C ALA A 136 17.30 45.93 13.32
N LEU A 137 17.78 45.40 12.18
CA LEU A 137 18.75 46.09 11.34
C LEU A 137 18.17 47.36 10.71
N SER A 138 16.92 47.34 10.26
CA SER A 138 16.23 48.54 9.75
C SER A 138 16.12 49.62 10.82
N GLN A 139 15.75 49.27 12.06
CA GLN A 139 15.70 50.23 13.17
C GLN A 139 17.08 50.77 13.53
N LEU A 140 18.12 49.93 13.50
CA LEU A 140 19.49 50.38 13.75
C LEU A 140 19.98 51.34 12.67
N LEU A 141 19.70 51.02 11.40
CA LEU A 141 20.03 51.90 10.27
C LEU A 141 19.30 53.23 10.40
N GLU A 142 18.01 53.24 10.68
CA GLU A 142 17.22 54.46 10.84
C GLU A 142 17.80 55.36 11.96
N ARG A 143 18.10 54.77 13.13
CA ARG A 143 18.74 55.49 14.24
C ARG A 143 20.14 56.02 13.89
N SER A 144 20.93 55.22 13.19
CA SER A 144 22.27 55.62 12.76
C SER A 144 22.21 56.77 11.76
N THR A 145 21.32 56.68 10.78
CA THR A 145 21.11 57.74 9.78
C THR A 145 20.58 59.02 10.43
N SER A 146 19.63 58.94 11.36
CA SER A 146 19.15 60.14 12.06
C SER A 146 20.25 60.79 12.90
N ALA A 147 21.02 60.00 13.64
CA ALA A 147 22.15 60.50 14.43
C ALA A 147 23.24 61.14 13.55
N LEU A 148 23.50 60.56 12.38
CA LEU A 148 24.44 61.11 11.41
C LEU A 148 23.96 62.44 10.87
N VAL A 149 22.69 62.55 10.43
CA VAL A 149 22.09 63.81 9.97
C VAL A 149 22.14 64.89 11.06
N ASP A 150 21.83 64.55 12.31
CA ASP A 150 21.92 65.47 13.44
C ASP A 150 23.37 65.94 13.70
N SER A 151 24.34 65.03 13.58
CA SER A 151 25.76 65.35 13.75
C SER A 151 26.28 66.24 12.63
N GLU A 152 25.86 66.01 11.39
CA GLU A 152 26.18 66.85 10.24
C GLU A 152 25.59 68.26 10.40
N ALA A 153 24.33 68.36 10.83
CA ALA A 153 23.68 69.64 11.10
C ALA A 153 24.40 70.43 12.19
N LYS A 154 24.82 69.77 13.29
CA LYS A 154 25.63 70.39 14.36
C LYS A 154 27.00 70.84 13.84
N ASN A 155 27.69 70.01 13.07
CA ASN A 155 28.97 70.36 12.47
C ASN A 155 28.87 71.57 11.54
N ARG A 156 27.83 71.64 10.70
CA ARG A 156 27.58 72.82 9.84
C ARG A 156 27.34 74.08 10.66
N ARG A 157 26.59 74.00 11.76
CA ARG A 157 26.38 75.14 12.68
C ARG A 157 27.68 75.59 13.36
N LEU A 158 28.48 74.63 13.85
CA LEU A 158 29.79 74.93 14.44
C LEU A 158 30.73 75.59 13.42
N HIS A 159 30.72 75.11 12.17
CA HIS A 159 31.50 75.71 11.10
C HIS A 159 31.08 77.16 10.84
N ALA A 160 29.77 77.43 10.71
CA ALA A 160 29.25 78.77 10.51
C ALA A 160 29.59 79.73 11.68
N ILE A 161 29.51 79.25 12.93
CA ILE A 161 29.96 80.01 14.11
C ILE A 161 31.47 80.28 14.04
N GLY A 162 32.26 79.29 13.62
CA GLY A 162 33.71 79.44 13.42
C GLY A 162 34.06 80.47 12.33
N GLU A 163 33.34 80.48 11.21
CA GLU A 163 33.49 81.49 10.16
C GLU A 163 33.13 82.89 10.64
N ASP A 164 32.04 83.05 11.40
CA ASP A 164 31.66 84.34 12.02
C ASP A 164 32.74 84.82 13.00
N LEU A 165 33.30 83.93 13.83
CA LEU A 165 34.42 84.23 14.72
C LEU A 165 35.65 84.74 13.96
N VAL A 166 36.05 84.05 12.88
CA VAL A 166 37.20 84.45 12.06
C VAL A 166 36.93 85.78 11.37
N GLN A 167 35.74 85.99 10.79
CA GLN A 167 35.36 87.26 10.17
C GLN A 167 35.37 88.43 11.15
N ARG A 168 34.85 88.25 12.36
CA ARG A 168 34.89 89.27 13.43
C ARG A 168 36.30 89.57 13.90
N TYR A 169 37.17 88.56 13.95
CA TYR A 169 38.58 88.77 14.26
C TYR A 169 39.31 89.53 13.15
N LEU A 170 39.06 89.20 11.88
CA LEU A 170 39.68 89.85 10.72
C LEU A 170 39.16 91.27 10.45
N SER A 171 37.89 91.54 10.75
CA SER A 171 37.27 92.87 10.61
C SER A 171 37.62 93.84 11.73
N ARG A 172 38.43 93.40 12.72
CA ARG A 172 38.90 94.24 13.82
C ARG A 172 39.83 95.34 13.28
N SER A 173 39.38 96.58 13.39
CA SER A 173 40.14 97.75 12.96
C SER A 173 41.26 98.07 13.97
N PRO A 174 42.39 98.67 13.55
CA PRO A 174 43.42 99.18 14.47
C PRO A 174 42.87 100.13 15.55
N THR A 175 41.78 100.84 15.28
CA THR A 175 41.06 101.70 16.24
C THR A 175 40.37 100.90 17.35
N ASP A 176 39.94 99.67 17.07
CA ASP A 176 39.29 98.78 18.05
C ASP A 176 40.32 98.18 19.00
N VAL A 177 41.58 98.07 18.58
CA VAL A 177 42.70 97.64 19.44
C VAL A 177 43.10 98.79 20.39
N ALA A 178 43.16 100.03 19.90
CA ALA A 178 43.48 101.19 20.72
C ALA A 178 42.42 101.50 21.81
N THR A 179 41.16 101.08 21.60
CA THR A 179 40.07 101.24 22.57
C THR A 179 39.94 100.09 23.58
N LEU A 180 40.76 99.02 23.46
CA LEU A 180 40.87 98.01 24.54
C LEU A 180 41.68 98.54 25.72
N ASP A 181 42.64 99.42 25.49
CA ASP A 181 43.47 100.07 26.52
C ASP A 181 42.75 101.24 27.21
N ASP A 182 41.41 101.33 27.11
CA ASP A 182 40.61 102.41 27.72
C ASP A 182 40.75 102.39 29.26
N PRO A 183 41.47 103.35 29.87
CA PRO A 183 41.87 103.28 31.26
C PRO A 183 40.80 103.75 32.25
N ILE A 184 39.64 104.24 31.79
CA ILE A 184 38.71 104.97 32.66
C ILE A 184 37.52 104.11 33.13
N LEU A 185 36.94 103.23 32.29
CA LEU A 185 35.78 102.43 32.68
C LEU A 185 35.80 100.96 32.23
N GLY A 186 36.76 100.52 31.41
CA GLY A 186 36.90 99.11 30.99
C GLY A 186 35.69 98.50 30.28
N LEU A 187 34.70 99.31 29.88
CA LEU A 187 33.42 98.85 29.32
C LEU A 187 33.60 98.13 27.97
N THR A 188 34.63 98.49 27.22
CA THR A 188 34.99 97.84 25.96
C THR A 188 35.48 96.41 26.20
N ALA A 189 36.35 96.19 27.19
CA ALA A 189 36.85 94.87 27.57
C ALA A 189 35.71 93.94 28.03
N ILE A 190 34.81 94.43 28.90
CA ILE A 190 33.64 93.66 29.37
C ILE A 190 32.71 93.30 28.19
N ARG A 191 32.52 94.22 27.22
CA ARG A 191 31.74 93.92 26.01
C ARG A 191 32.35 92.79 25.18
N PHE A 192 33.68 92.77 25.02
CA PHE A 192 34.36 91.70 24.30
C PHE A 192 34.30 90.37 25.08
N GLU A 193 34.40 90.41 26.39
CA GLU A 193 34.24 89.23 27.26
C GLU A 193 32.83 88.66 27.16
N ASN A 194 31.79 89.50 27.24
CA ASN A 194 30.39 89.07 27.07
C ASN A 194 30.14 88.42 25.70
N VAL A 195 30.71 88.97 24.62
CA VAL A 195 30.59 88.38 23.28
C VAL A 195 31.34 87.05 23.19
N ALA A 196 32.52 86.95 23.81
CA ALA A 196 33.28 85.71 23.86
C ALA A 196 32.55 84.62 24.67
N GLU A 197 31.91 84.99 25.79
CA GLU A 197 31.08 84.08 26.59
C GLU A 197 29.83 83.63 25.82
N GLU A 198 29.15 84.54 25.11
CA GLU A 198 27.99 84.21 24.29
C GLU A 198 28.36 83.20 23.18
N LEU A 199 29.46 83.42 22.48
CA LEU A 199 29.94 82.50 21.44
C LEU A 199 30.43 81.18 22.03
N ARG A 200 31.05 81.20 23.21
CA ARG A 200 31.41 79.99 23.95
C ARG A 200 30.19 79.18 24.35
N ALA A 201 29.10 79.83 24.78
CA ALA A 201 27.83 79.19 25.09
C ALA A 201 27.19 78.58 23.83
N GLN A 202 27.19 79.29 22.70
CA GLN A 202 26.68 78.79 21.42
C GLN A 202 27.49 77.58 20.90
N MET A 203 28.83 77.62 21.01
CA MET A 203 29.68 76.46 20.67
C MET A 203 29.45 75.27 21.61
N ALA A 204 29.27 75.52 22.92
CA ALA A 204 28.99 74.46 23.89
C ALA A 204 27.64 73.78 23.63
N GLN A 205 26.62 74.54 23.20
CA GLN A 205 25.30 74.03 22.86
C GLN A 205 25.30 73.09 21.63
N HIS A 206 26.20 73.32 20.69
CA HIS A 206 26.31 72.51 19.47
C HIS A 206 27.40 71.45 19.51
N ARG A 207 28.18 71.38 20.59
CA ARG A 207 29.21 70.37 20.78
C ARG A 207 28.58 68.97 20.83
N VAL A 208 29.09 68.06 20.01
CA VAL A 208 28.72 66.64 20.08
C VAL A 208 29.35 66.06 21.34
N VAL A 209 28.54 65.80 22.37
CA VAL A 209 28.94 64.99 23.52
C VAL A 209 28.65 63.53 23.15
N ARG A 210 29.70 62.70 23.21
CA ARG A 210 29.60 61.25 23.01
C ARG A 210 28.80 60.59 24.12
#